data_AF-A0A1R1PS81-F1
#
_entry.id   AF-A0A1R1PS81-F1
#
_cell.length_a   1.000
_cell.length_b   1.000
_cell.length_c   1.000
_cell.angle_alpha   90.00
_cell.angle_beta   90.00
_cell.angle_gamma   90.00
#
_symmetry.space_group_name_H-M   'P 1'
#
loop_
_entity.id
_entity.type
_entity.pdbx_description
1 polymer ?
#
loop_
_entity_poly.entity_id
_entity_poly.type
_entity_poly.pdbx_seq_one_letter_code
_entity_poly.pdbx_strand_id
1 'polypeptide(L)'
;MSDTHIEDLDAPVMMTVREYNELHRMYNRLESLQTRMDSLNNNPNPITPSQLLREPRVADPEYFNGNRDQLRNFLSQVQLVIEAQPSRFPTDKQKVIFTSTFLRGAAFSWLQPFLESRTPVPMLTDFELFTDEIQRVFGNPHQASTAERQLRRLKQTNSAANYATDFRRLSTLTHWNDSALCSQYYEGLKEEVKDLLARFDRTNNLSELIDLSIKVDNRLFERQLERSTRPRQL
;
A
#
# COMPACT_ATOMS: atom_id res chain seq x y z
N MET A 1 15.44 85.86 16.12
CA MET A 1 15.22 84.90 15.01
C MET A 1 15.21 83.54 15.70
N SER A 2 14.08 82.87 15.93
CA SER A 2 12.89 82.72 15.10
C SER A 2 11.74 82.27 16.01
N ASP A 3 10.60 82.96 16.00
CA ASP A 3 9.35 82.46 16.57
C ASP A 3 8.42 82.16 15.38
N THR A 4 8.38 80.89 14.98
CA THR A 4 7.42 80.37 14.00
C THR A 4 6.16 79.98 14.73
N HIS A 5 5.15 80.83 14.57
CA HIS A 5 3.76 80.66 14.97
C HIS A 5 3.16 79.42 14.27
N ILE A 6 2.65 78.50 15.08
CA ILE A 6 1.89 77.32 14.67
C ILE A 6 0.42 77.70 14.74
N GLU A 7 -0.30 77.65 13.62
CA GLU A 7 -1.76 77.52 13.60
C GLU A 7 -2.23 76.96 12.24
N ASP A 8 -3.36 76.24 12.29
CA ASP A 8 -4.13 75.60 11.22
C ASP A 8 -3.85 74.14 10.84
N LEU A 9 -4.30 73.24 11.73
CA LEU A 9 -4.65 71.85 11.42
C LEU A 9 -5.87 71.41 12.26
N ASP A 10 -6.95 72.19 12.20
CA ASP A 10 -8.25 71.82 12.81
C ASP A 10 -9.43 72.18 11.89
N ALA A 11 -9.31 71.79 10.61
CA ALA A 11 -10.46 71.80 9.71
C ALA A 11 -11.32 70.55 9.95
N PRO A 12 -12.61 70.66 10.28
CA PRO A 12 -13.48 69.50 10.45
C PRO A 12 -13.57 68.76 9.11
N VAL A 13 -13.33 67.44 9.13
CA VAL A 13 -13.55 66.57 7.96
C VAL A 13 -15.05 66.59 7.65
N MET A 14 -15.47 67.48 6.75
CA MET A 14 -16.84 67.59 6.27
C MET A 14 -17.13 66.43 5.32
N MET A 15 -17.44 65.27 5.90
CA MET A 15 -17.79 64.07 5.17
C MET A 15 -19.25 64.15 4.72
N THR A 16 -19.53 63.82 3.47
CA THR A 16 -20.91 63.87 2.97
C THR A 16 -21.77 62.83 3.68
N VAL A 17 -23.07 63.10 3.84
CA VAL A 17 -24.03 62.14 4.45
C VAL A 17 -24.00 60.78 3.73
N ARG A 18 -23.70 60.78 2.43
CA ARG A 18 -23.53 59.56 1.64
C ARG A 18 -22.30 58.74 2.07
N GLU A 19 -21.16 59.38 2.20
CA GLU A 19 -19.92 58.75 2.67
C GLU A 19 -20.05 58.26 4.12
N TYR A 20 -20.75 59.01 4.98
CA TYR A 20 -21.07 58.58 6.35
C TYR A 20 -21.93 57.31 6.39
N ASN A 21 -22.96 57.26 5.56
CA ASN A 21 -23.81 56.08 5.47
C ASN A 21 -23.06 54.86 4.90
N GLU A 22 -22.14 55.05 3.96
CA GLU A 22 -21.30 53.96 3.44
C GLU A 22 -20.30 53.46 4.49
N LEU A 23 -19.61 54.37 5.20
CA LEU A 23 -18.71 54.01 6.29
C LEU A 23 -19.43 53.31 7.43
N HIS A 24 -20.61 53.79 7.81
CA HIS A 24 -21.41 53.17 8.86
C HIS A 24 -21.90 51.76 8.44
N ARG A 25 -22.31 51.59 7.19
CA ARG A 25 -22.65 50.27 6.63
C ARG A 25 -21.44 49.33 6.62
N MET A 26 -20.25 49.85 6.32
CA MET A 26 -19.03 49.05 6.30
C MET A 26 -18.60 48.63 7.70
N TYR A 27 -18.69 49.54 8.68
CA TYR A 27 -18.36 49.27 10.08
C TYR A 27 -19.26 48.17 10.66
N ASN A 28 -20.57 48.27 10.46
CA ASN A 28 -21.53 47.24 10.89
C ASN A 28 -21.28 45.88 10.19
N ARG A 29 -20.77 45.91 8.95
CA ARG A 29 -20.37 44.69 8.23
C ARG A 29 -19.09 44.08 8.80
N LEU A 30 -18.11 44.88 9.21
CA LEU A 30 -16.90 44.38 9.88
C LEU A 30 -17.23 43.77 11.24
N GLU A 31 -18.10 44.40 12.03
CA GLU A 31 -18.49 43.90 13.35
C GLU A 31 -19.27 42.57 13.26
N SER A 32 -20.17 42.46 12.28
CA SER A 32 -20.88 41.20 12.01
C SER A 32 -19.97 40.09 11.48
N LEU A 33 -18.92 40.42 10.71
CA LEU A 33 -17.89 39.45 10.30
C LEU A 33 -17.03 39.00 11.48
N GLN A 34 -16.68 39.92 12.39
CA GLN A 34 -15.92 39.62 13.60
C GLN A 34 -16.71 38.66 14.50
N THR A 35 -17.98 38.97 14.76
CA THR A 35 -18.89 38.12 15.55
C THR A 35 -19.05 36.73 14.94
N ARG A 36 -19.05 36.65 13.61
CA ARG A 36 -19.12 35.37 12.87
C ARG A 36 -17.82 34.57 12.94
N MET A 37 -16.66 35.22 12.98
CA MET A 37 -15.38 34.57 13.25
C MET A 37 -15.28 34.07 14.69
N ASP A 38 -15.71 34.88 15.66
CA ASP A 38 -15.67 34.51 17.08
C ASP A 38 -16.61 33.33 17.40
N SER A 39 -17.77 33.28 16.76
CA SER A 39 -18.70 32.14 16.89
C SER A 39 -18.20 30.86 16.19
N LEU A 40 -17.45 30.96 15.10
CA LEU A 40 -16.75 29.82 14.50
C LEU A 40 -15.59 29.34 15.38
N ASN A 41 -14.90 30.26 16.05
CA ASN A 41 -13.77 29.97 16.92
C ASN A 41 -14.20 29.41 18.29
N ASN A 42 -15.38 29.78 18.80
CA ASN A 42 -15.95 29.31 20.07
C ASN A 42 -16.80 28.04 19.95
N ASN A 43 -16.76 27.31 18.83
CA ASN A 43 -17.32 25.97 18.80
C ASN A 43 -16.38 25.02 19.55
N PRO A 44 -16.77 24.42 20.70
CA PRO A 44 -15.86 23.61 21.53
C PRO A 44 -15.41 22.30 20.87
N ASN A 45 -15.90 21.99 19.67
CA ASN A 45 -15.38 20.92 18.83
C ASN A 45 -14.77 21.51 17.56
N PRO A 46 -13.44 21.76 17.52
CA PRO A 46 -12.75 21.80 16.25
C PRO A 46 -12.90 20.43 15.61
N ILE A 47 -13.74 20.31 14.57
CA ILE A 47 -13.73 19.15 13.69
C ILE A 47 -12.36 19.17 13.03
N THR A 48 -11.43 18.47 13.67
CA THR A 48 -10.07 18.32 13.17
C THR A 48 -10.19 17.40 11.95
N PRO A 49 -9.47 17.63 10.84
CA PRO A 49 -9.53 16.76 9.66
C PRO A 49 -9.26 15.26 9.97
N SER A 50 -8.62 14.99 11.12
CA SER A 50 -8.41 13.66 11.69
C SER A 50 -9.66 12.92 12.16
N GLN A 51 -10.82 13.57 12.32
CA GLN A 51 -12.08 12.93 12.71
C GLN A 51 -12.89 12.35 11.53
N LEU A 52 -12.50 12.61 10.28
CA LEU A 52 -13.25 12.20 9.09
C LEU A 52 -12.72 10.91 8.43
N LEU A 53 -11.61 10.34 8.89
CA LEU A 53 -11.11 9.05 8.41
C LEU A 53 -11.21 8.03 9.53
N ARG A 54 -12.42 7.49 9.73
CA ARG A 54 -12.60 6.34 10.61
C ARG A 54 -11.91 5.15 9.97
N GLU A 55 -10.89 4.61 10.65
CA GLU A 55 -10.17 3.44 10.16
C GLU A 55 -11.12 2.27 9.88
N PRO A 56 -10.92 1.54 8.77
CA PRO A 56 -11.76 0.41 8.44
C PRO A 56 -11.66 -0.66 9.52
N ARG A 57 -12.81 -1.27 9.84
CA ARG A 57 -12.84 -2.46 10.69
C ARG A 57 -12.47 -3.66 9.84
N VAL A 58 -11.30 -4.23 10.12
CA VAL A 58 -10.78 -5.43 9.48
C VAL A 58 -11.00 -6.64 10.38
N ALA A 59 -11.05 -7.83 9.78
CA ALA A 59 -11.10 -9.08 10.51
C ALA A 59 -9.77 -9.31 11.25
N ASP A 60 -9.83 -9.98 12.40
CA ASP A 60 -8.63 -10.37 13.14
C ASP A 60 -7.87 -11.49 12.41
N PRO A 61 -6.53 -11.58 12.55
CA PRO A 61 -5.75 -12.67 11.97
C PRO A 61 -6.14 -14.04 12.52
N GLU A 62 -5.91 -15.08 11.73
CA GLU A 62 -6.01 -16.46 12.19
C GLU A 62 -4.91 -16.79 13.22
N TYR A 63 -5.20 -17.72 14.12
CA TYR A 63 -4.21 -18.17 15.09
C TYR A 63 -3.08 -18.95 14.42
N PHE A 64 -1.84 -18.64 14.80
CA PHE A 64 -0.66 -19.34 14.32
C PHE A 64 -0.15 -20.35 15.35
N ASN A 65 -0.15 -21.64 14.99
CA ASN A 65 0.25 -22.72 15.88
C ASN A 65 1.70 -23.20 15.70
N GLY A 66 2.43 -22.63 14.73
CA GLY A 66 3.78 -23.07 14.34
C GLY A 66 3.84 -23.84 13.02
N ASN A 67 2.72 -24.04 12.31
CA ASN A 67 2.73 -24.69 10.99
C ASN A 67 3.42 -23.80 9.94
N ARG A 68 4.55 -24.28 9.40
CA ARG A 68 5.37 -23.54 8.43
C ARG A 68 4.60 -23.04 7.20
N ASP A 69 3.63 -23.81 6.72
CA ASP A 69 2.85 -23.46 5.53
C ASP A 69 1.87 -22.29 5.78
N GLN A 70 1.54 -22.04 7.05
CA GLN A 70 0.62 -20.99 7.47
C GLN A 70 1.31 -19.68 7.83
N LEU A 71 2.63 -19.70 8.09
CA LEU A 71 3.35 -18.53 8.62
C LEU A 71 3.23 -17.30 7.70
N ARG A 72 3.40 -17.48 6.39
CA ARG A 72 3.30 -16.37 5.42
C ARG A 72 1.91 -15.73 5.42
N ASN A 73 0.87 -16.57 5.43
CA ASN A 73 -0.51 -16.09 5.47
C ASN A 73 -0.77 -15.32 6.77
N PHE A 74 -0.35 -15.89 7.91
CA PHE A 74 -0.46 -15.25 9.21
C PHE A 74 0.22 -13.87 9.26
N LEU A 75 1.49 -13.78 8.87
CA LEU A 75 2.22 -12.49 8.86
C LEU A 75 1.58 -11.47 7.91
N SER A 76 1.06 -11.93 6.76
CA SER A 76 0.37 -11.05 5.81
C SER A 76 -0.94 -10.51 6.40
N GLN A 77 -1.73 -11.33 7.10
CA GLN A 77 -2.94 -10.89 7.77
C GLN A 77 -2.64 -9.89 8.89
N VAL A 78 -1.60 -10.15 9.69
CA VAL A 78 -1.14 -9.24 10.74
C VAL A 78 -0.75 -7.88 10.16
N GLN A 79 0.05 -7.87 9.09
CA GLN A 79 0.48 -6.64 8.41
C GLN A 79 -0.72 -5.85 7.88
N LEU A 80 -1.68 -6.51 7.23
CA LEU A 80 -2.91 -5.88 6.74
C LEU A 80 -3.71 -5.22 7.87
N VAL A 81 -3.79 -5.85 9.04
CA VAL A 81 -4.49 -5.26 10.19
C VAL A 81 -3.77 -4.05 10.73
N ILE A 82 -2.44 -4.10 10.81
CA ILE A 82 -1.62 -2.97 11.27
C ILE A 82 -1.74 -1.78 10.30
N GLU A 83 -1.67 -2.03 8.99
CA GLU A 83 -1.79 -1.00 7.96
C GLU A 83 -3.20 -0.41 7.85
N ALA A 84 -4.22 -1.22 8.08
CA ALA A 84 -5.60 -0.77 8.10
C ALA A 84 -5.95 0.07 9.34
N GLN A 85 -5.23 -0.12 10.45
CA GLN A 85 -5.52 0.50 11.74
C GLN A 85 -4.28 1.13 12.41
N PRO A 86 -3.56 2.05 11.74
CA PRO A 86 -2.30 2.58 12.25
C PRO A 86 -2.43 3.27 13.61
N SER A 87 -3.58 3.89 13.91
CA SER A 87 -3.83 4.54 15.20
C SER A 87 -3.81 3.57 16.39
N ARG A 88 -4.11 2.28 16.16
CA ARG A 88 -4.10 1.22 17.17
C ARG A 88 -2.68 0.73 17.47
N PHE A 89 -1.73 0.95 16.57
CA PHE A 89 -0.37 0.42 16.64
C PHE A 89 0.72 1.50 16.44
N PRO A 90 0.74 2.58 17.25
CA PRO A 90 1.71 3.66 17.10
C PRO A 90 3.16 3.26 17.40
N THR A 91 3.40 2.11 18.06
CA THR A 91 4.75 1.61 18.37
C THR A 91 4.94 0.18 17.91
N ASP A 92 6.18 -0.17 17.57
CA ASP A 92 6.54 -1.53 17.16
C ASP A 92 6.30 -2.56 18.28
N LYS A 93 6.54 -2.16 19.53
CA LYS A 93 6.16 -2.97 20.70
C LYS A 93 4.68 -3.37 20.69
N GLN A 94 3.77 -2.47 20.32
CA GLN A 94 2.34 -2.81 20.25
C GLN A 94 2.03 -3.77 19.10
N LYS A 95 2.71 -3.63 17.96
CA LYS A 95 2.62 -4.59 16.84
C LYS A 95 3.08 -5.98 17.28
N VAL A 96 4.21 -6.06 17.99
CA VAL A 96 4.74 -7.32 18.53
C VAL A 96 3.78 -7.94 19.54
N ILE A 97 3.28 -7.17 20.50
CA ILE A 97 2.30 -7.65 21.49
C ILE A 97 1.06 -8.17 20.79
N PHE A 98 0.50 -7.41 19.86
CA PHE A 98 -0.67 -7.81 19.08
C PHE A 98 -0.42 -9.14 18.37
N THR A 99 0.66 -9.24 17.60
CA THR A 99 1.03 -10.46 16.88
C THR A 99 1.20 -11.65 17.83
N SER A 100 1.83 -11.43 18.98
CA SER A 100 2.05 -12.43 20.02
C SER A 100 0.74 -12.99 20.58
N THR A 101 -0.32 -12.18 20.67
CA THR A 101 -1.64 -12.63 21.16
C THR A 101 -2.32 -13.66 20.26
N PHE A 102 -1.89 -13.78 19.00
CA PHE A 102 -2.41 -14.76 18.04
C PHE A 102 -1.55 -16.03 17.93
N LEU A 103 -0.44 -16.11 18.68
CA LEU A 103 0.36 -17.33 18.72
C LEU A 103 -0.29 -18.38 19.61
N ARG A 104 -0.26 -19.64 19.18
CA ARG A 104 -0.76 -20.81 19.91
C ARG A 104 0.23 -21.97 19.79
N GLY A 105 0.07 -23.00 20.62
CA GLY A 105 0.85 -24.23 20.54
C GLY A 105 2.36 -23.97 20.50
N ALA A 106 3.05 -24.61 19.55
CA ALA A 106 4.51 -24.52 19.42
C ALA A 106 5.01 -23.09 19.20
N ALA A 107 4.25 -22.25 18.48
CA ALA A 107 4.64 -20.86 18.27
C ALA A 107 4.62 -20.04 19.57
N PHE A 108 3.61 -20.23 20.42
CA PHE A 108 3.56 -19.55 21.70
C PHE A 108 4.61 -20.10 22.69
N SER A 109 4.81 -21.42 22.71
CA SER A 109 5.86 -22.05 23.52
C SER A 109 7.26 -21.57 23.16
N TRP A 110 7.52 -21.25 21.89
CA TRP A 110 8.77 -20.63 21.45
C TRP A 110 8.96 -19.21 22.02
N LEU A 111 7.88 -18.41 22.07
CA LEU A 111 7.94 -17.03 22.55
C LEU A 111 8.08 -16.94 24.08
N GLN A 112 7.51 -17.89 24.81
CA GLN A 112 7.36 -17.84 26.27
C GLN A 112 8.67 -17.57 27.06
N PRO A 113 9.82 -18.21 26.76
CA PRO A 113 11.06 -17.94 27.48
C PRO A 113 11.54 -16.49 27.34
N PHE A 114 11.24 -15.84 26.21
CA PHE A 114 11.61 -14.43 25.99
C PHE A 114 10.74 -13.48 26.80
N LEU A 115 9.45 -13.82 26.99
CA LEU A 115 8.53 -13.05 27.83
C LEU A 115 8.87 -13.14 29.32
N GLU A 116 9.40 -14.28 29.75
CA GLU A 116 9.82 -14.54 31.14
C GLU A 116 11.24 -14.03 31.43
N SER A 117 11.96 -13.58 30.40
CA SER A 117 13.32 -13.07 30.55
C SER A 117 13.36 -11.80 31.41
N ARG A 118 14.32 -11.76 32.33
CA ARG A 118 14.62 -10.56 33.13
C ARG A 118 15.46 -9.53 32.38
N THR A 119 16.04 -9.92 31.25
CA THR A 119 16.80 -9.02 30.38
C THR A 119 15.92 -8.51 29.24
N PRO A 120 16.10 -7.25 28.81
CA PRO A 120 15.43 -6.75 27.61
C PRO A 120 15.76 -7.60 26.40
N VAL A 121 14.72 -8.08 25.70
CA VAL A 121 14.87 -8.83 24.45
C VAL A 121 14.47 -7.90 23.30
N PRO A 122 15.40 -7.52 22.40
CA PRO A 122 15.13 -6.56 21.33
C PRO A 122 13.94 -6.94 20.43
N MET A 123 13.79 -8.22 20.11
CA MET A 123 12.68 -8.73 19.29
C MET A 123 11.29 -8.49 19.92
N LEU A 124 11.19 -8.18 21.21
CA LEU A 124 9.91 -7.90 21.87
C LEU A 124 9.48 -6.43 21.76
N THR A 125 10.37 -5.57 21.25
CA THR A 125 10.14 -4.12 21.11
C THR A 125 10.30 -3.62 19.69
N ASP A 126 10.85 -4.45 18.82
CA ASP A 126 11.12 -4.17 17.41
C ASP A 126 10.36 -5.20 16.55
N PHE A 127 9.49 -4.70 15.67
CA PHE A 127 8.60 -5.55 14.90
C PHE A 127 9.32 -6.27 13.76
N GLU A 128 10.32 -5.63 13.14
CA GLU A 128 11.10 -6.20 12.06
C GLU A 128 11.94 -7.37 12.59
N LEU A 129 12.63 -7.17 13.72
CA LEU A 129 13.39 -8.23 14.39
C LEU A 129 12.49 -9.40 14.84
N PHE A 130 11.27 -9.11 15.30
CA PHE A 130 10.30 -10.16 15.62
C PHE A 130 9.92 -10.99 14.40
N THR A 131 9.61 -10.32 13.28
CA THR A 131 9.22 -10.99 12.04
C THR A 131 10.37 -11.82 11.46
N ASP A 132 11.61 -11.36 11.59
CA ASP A 132 12.78 -12.10 11.16
C ASP A 132 13.00 -13.36 12.01
N GLU A 133 12.88 -13.24 13.34
CA GLU A 133 13.06 -14.38 14.23
C GLU A 133 11.96 -15.44 14.07
N ILE A 134 10.69 -15.04 13.96
CA ILE A 134 9.60 -16.00 13.74
C ILE A 134 9.73 -16.66 12.35
N GLN A 135 10.20 -15.93 11.33
CA GLN A 135 10.51 -16.47 10.00
C GLN A 135 11.72 -17.40 10.04
N ARG A 136 12.73 -17.13 10.87
CA ARG A 136 13.89 -18.01 11.04
C ARG A 136 13.52 -19.33 11.70
N VAL A 137 12.63 -19.32 12.70
CA VAL A 137 12.24 -20.51 13.46
C VAL A 137 11.17 -21.33 12.75
N PHE A 138 10.14 -20.67 12.23
CA PHE A 138 8.97 -21.33 11.64
C PHE A 138 8.85 -21.17 10.12
N GLY A 139 9.71 -20.37 9.48
CA GLY A 139 9.73 -20.27 8.03
C GLY A 139 10.22 -21.55 7.37
N ASN A 140 10.04 -21.60 6.05
CA ASN A 140 10.53 -22.70 5.24
C ASN A 140 11.92 -22.33 4.67
N PRO A 141 13.03 -22.89 5.19
CA PRO A 141 14.38 -22.58 4.71
C PRO A 141 14.61 -22.97 3.25
N HIS A 142 13.78 -23.86 2.71
CA HIS A 142 13.82 -24.29 1.32
C HIS A 142 12.76 -23.61 0.46
N GLN A 143 12.10 -22.56 0.93
CA GLN A 143 11.04 -21.88 0.18
C GLN A 143 11.56 -21.33 -1.14
N ALA A 144 12.68 -20.59 -1.11
CA ALA A 144 13.31 -20.07 -2.31
C ALA A 144 13.70 -21.20 -3.27
N SER A 145 14.45 -22.21 -2.79
CA SER A 145 14.87 -23.35 -3.64
C SER A 145 13.69 -24.18 -4.16
N THR A 146 12.57 -24.24 -3.44
CA THR A 146 11.36 -24.92 -3.89
C THR A 146 10.62 -24.09 -4.94
N ALA A 147 10.49 -22.78 -4.74
CA ALA A 147 9.95 -21.85 -5.71
C ALA A 147 10.77 -21.84 -7.01
N GLU A 148 12.09 -21.83 -6.92
CA GLU A 148 12.99 -21.94 -8.07
C GLU A 148 12.80 -23.26 -8.84
N ARG A 149 12.70 -24.39 -8.14
CA ARG A 149 12.41 -25.68 -8.77
C ARG A 149 11.03 -25.71 -9.43
N GLN A 150 10.04 -25.06 -8.83
CA GLN A 150 8.71 -24.92 -9.41
C GLN A 150 8.73 -24.00 -10.63
N LEU A 151 9.43 -22.86 -10.60
CA LEU A 151 9.60 -21.96 -11.75
C LEU A 151 10.25 -22.66 -12.94
N ARG A 152 11.34 -23.40 -12.72
CA ARG A 152 12.04 -24.13 -13.79
C ARG A 152 11.15 -25.19 -14.46
N ARG A 153 10.15 -25.71 -13.73
CA ARG A 153 9.18 -26.71 -14.24
C ARG A 153 7.89 -26.08 -14.76
N LEU A 154 7.65 -24.81 -14.48
CA LEU A 154 6.41 -24.14 -14.86
C LEU A 154 6.39 -23.96 -16.38
N LYS A 155 5.32 -24.42 -17.01
CA LYS A 155 5.07 -24.28 -18.46
C LYS A 155 3.68 -23.71 -18.67
N GLN A 156 3.52 -22.89 -19.71
CA GLN A 156 2.23 -22.40 -20.16
C GLN A 156 1.43 -23.55 -20.76
N THR A 157 0.50 -24.11 -19.99
CA THR A 157 -0.39 -25.20 -20.46
C THR A 157 -1.71 -24.66 -21.00
N ASN A 158 -2.18 -23.54 -20.45
CA ASN A 158 -3.43 -22.86 -20.75
C ASN A 158 -3.15 -21.45 -21.30
N SER A 159 -3.81 -20.40 -20.81
CA SER A 159 -3.58 -19.03 -21.27
C SER A 159 -2.27 -18.46 -20.72
N ALA A 160 -1.66 -17.54 -21.46
CA ALA A 160 -0.49 -16.79 -20.99
C ALA A 160 -0.80 -16.00 -19.71
N ALA A 161 -2.05 -15.54 -19.53
CA ALA A 161 -2.46 -14.84 -18.32
C ALA A 161 -2.43 -15.73 -17.06
N ASN A 162 -2.90 -16.97 -17.17
CA ASN A 162 -2.83 -17.93 -16.05
C ASN A 162 -1.38 -18.29 -15.73
N TYR A 163 -0.59 -18.57 -16.76
CA TYR A 163 0.84 -18.81 -16.62
C TYR A 163 1.57 -17.63 -15.95
N ALA A 164 1.27 -16.40 -16.36
CA ALA A 164 1.85 -15.20 -15.77
C ALA A 164 1.51 -15.04 -14.27
N THR A 165 0.27 -15.33 -13.88
CA THR A 165 -0.14 -15.31 -12.47
C THR A 165 0.67 -16.31 -11.64
N ASP A 166 0.77 -17.55 -12.10
CA ASP A 166 1.54 -18.59 -11.40
C ASP A 166 3.04 -18.25 -11.35
N PHE A 167 3.59 -17.74 -12.45
CA PHE A 167 4.99 -17.35 -12.52
C PHE A 167 5.30 -16.19 -11.56
N ARG A 168 4.49 -15.12 -11.55
CA ARG A 168 4.65 -13.98 -10.63
C ARG A 168 4.56 -14.43 -9.18
N ARG A 169 3.61 -15.30 -8.85
CA ARG A 169 3.45 -15.83 -7.49
C ARG A 169 4.74 -16.52 -7.02
N LEU A 170 5.38 -17.31 -7.89
CA LEU A 170 6.62 -18.01 -7.56
C LEU A 170 7.84 -17.10 -7.60
N SER A 171 7.92 -16.15 -8.53
CA SER A 171 9.08 -15.25 -8.65
C SER A 171 9.28 -14.38 -7.41
N THR A 172 8.19 -13.94 -6.75
CA THR A 172 8.25 -13.19 -5.48
C THR A 172 8.95 -13.94 -4.34
N LEU A 173 9.09 -15.26 -4.46
CA LEU A 173 9.74 -16.11 -3.47
C LEU A 173 11.20 -16.42 -3.81
N THR A 174 11.72 -15.90 -4.92
CA THR A 174 13.08 -16.15 -5.39
C THR A 174 13.94 -14.89 -5.30
N HIS A 175 15.26 -15.07 -5.30
CA HIS A 175 16.23 -13.98 -5.34
C HIS A 175 16.71 -13.67 -6.78
N TRP A 176 15.94 -14.09 -7.79
CA TRP A 176 16.33 -13.92 -9.18
C TRP A 176 16.14 -12.48 -9.62
N ASN A 177 17.10 -11.97 -10.39
CA ASN A 177 16.97 -10.67 -11.03
C ASN A 177 16.03 -10.74 -12.25
N ASP A 178 15.60 -9.58 -12.74
CA ASP A 178 14.67 -9.48 -13.87
C ASP A 178 15.17 -10.18 -15.13
N SER A 179 16.49 -10.18 -15.41
CA SER A 179 17.06 -10.87 -16.57
C SER A 179 16.88 -12.39 -16.48
N ALA A 180 17.19 -12.99 -15.32
CA ALA A 180 16.97 -14.41 -15.07
C ALA A 180 15.48 -14.77 -15.12
N LEU A 181 14.62 -13.92 -14.56
CA LEU A 181 13.17 -14.09 -14.61
C LEU A 181 12.63 -14.02 -16.05
N CYS A 182 13.08 -13.07 -16.87
CA CYS A 182 12.68 -12.96 -18.28
C CYS A 182 13.09 -14.21 -19.07
N SER A 183 14.33 -14.67 -18.89
CA SER A 183 14.83 -15.88 -19.55
C SER A 183 13.98 -17.09 -19.19
N GLN A 184 13.74 -17.33 -17.89
CA GLN A 184 12.95 -18.47 -17.44
C GLN A 184 11.48 -18.36 -17.86
N TYR A 185 10.90 -17.15 -17.82
CA TYR A 185 9.53 -16.91 -18.23
C TYR A 185 9.35 -17.28 -19.70
N TYR A 186 10.24 -16.79 -20.57
CA TYR A 186 10.24 -17.08 -21.99
C TYR A 186 10.36 -18.58 -22.28
N GLU A 187 11.27 -19.29 -21.60
CA GLU A 187 11.43 -20.75 -21.77
C GLU A 187 10.16 -21.55 -21.48
N GLY A 188 9.31 -21.06 -20.58
CA GLY A 188 8.07 -21.73 -20.20
C GLY A 188 6.87 -21.41 -21.10
N LEU A 189 6.95 -20.42 -21.98
CA LEU A 189 5.89 -20.09 -22.93
C LEU A 189 5.67 -21.19 -23.98
N LYS A 190 4.47 -21.23 -24.54
CA LYS A 190 4.14 -22.08 -25.71
C LYS A 190 4.95 -21.66 -26.93
N GLU A 191 5.28 -22.62 -27.79
CA GLU A 191 6.07 -22.38 -29.00
C GLU A 191 5.37 -21.38 -29.94
N GLU A 192 4.05 -21.46 -30.09
CA GLU A 192 3.30 -20.54 -30.95
C GLU A 192 3.37 -19.09 -30.43
N VAL A 193 3.41 -18.92 -29.11
CA VAL A 193 3.58 -17.61 -28.46
C VAL A 193 5.01 -17.11 -28.68
N LYS A 194 6.02 -17.98 -28.51
CA LYS A 194 7.44 -17.66 -28.74
C LYS A 194 7.70 -17.23 -30.19
N ASP A 195 7.11 -17.91 -31.16
CA ASP A 195 7.26 -17.63 -32.59
C ASP A 195 6.76 -16.23 -32.95
N LEU A 196 5.63 -15.82 -32.36
CA LEU A 196 5.10 -14.47 -32.59
C LEU A 196 5.88 -13.42 -31.79
N LEU A 197 6.33 -13.76 -30.58
CA LEU A 197 7.19 -12.91 -29.75
C LEU A 197 8.55 -12.63 -30.41
N ALA A 198 9.09 -13.57 -31.19
CA ALA A 198 10.36 -13.40 -31.90
C ALA A 198 10.35 -12.24 -32.92
N ARG A 199 9.17 -11.67 -33.22
CA ARG A 199 9.01 -10.50 -34.09
C ARG A 199 9.16 -9.16 -33.36
N PHE A 200 9.23 -9.19 -32.04
CA PHE A 200 9.39 -8.02 -31.18
C PHE A 200 10.81 -7.96 -30.62
N ASP A 201 11.24 -6.77 -30.22
CA ASP A 201 12.52 -6.61 -29.53
C ASP A 201 12.52 -7.34 -28.19
N ARG A 202 13.69 -7.88 -27.82
CA ARG A 202 13.86 -8.55 -26.53
C ARG A 202 13.75 -7.53 -25.40
N THR A 203 12.88 -7.80 -24.45
CA THR A 203 12.75 -7.00 -23.23
C THR A 203 13.56 -7.63 -22.10
N ASN A 204 14.14 -6.79 -21.24
CA ASN A 204 14.79 -7.20 -19.99
C ASN A 204 13.92 -6.90 -18.76
N ASN A 205 12.64 -6.60 -19.00
CA ASN A 205 11.64 -6.28 -17.98
C ASN A 205 10.56 -7.37 -18.00
N LEU A 206 10.40 -8.06 -16.86
CA LEU A 206 9.46 -9.17 -16.74
C LEU A 206 8.01 -8.71 -16.96
N SER A 207 7.64 -7.51 -16.49
CA SER A 207 6.30 -6.99 -16.65
C SER A 207 5.97 -6.74 -18.12
N GLU A 208 6.88 -6.12 -18.87
CA GLU A 208 6.70 -5.88 -20.30
C GLU A 208 6.59 -7.19 -21.08
N LEU A 209 7.43 -8.18 -20.75
CA LEU A 209 7.39 -9.50 -21.38
C LEU A 209 6.06 -10.22 -21.11
N ILE A 210 5.56 -10.15 -19.87
CA ILE A 210 4.26 -10.71 -19.49
C ILE A 210 3.14 -10.06 -20.31
N ASP A 211 3.08 -8.73 -20.32
CA ASP A 211 2.03 -8.00 -21.02
C ASP A 211 2.02 -8.30 -22.52
N LEU A 212 3.20 -8.38 -23.13
CA LEU A 212 3.35 -8.74 -24.54
C LEU A 212 2.92 -10.20 -24.80
N SER A 213 3.32 -11.14 -23.95
CA SER A 213 2.95 -12.55 -24.09
C SER A 213 1.43 -12.77 -24.00
N ILE A 214 0.75 -12.05 -23.11
CA ILE A 214 -0.71 -12.10 -22.98
C ILE A 214 -1.40 -11.54 -24.23
N LYS A 215 -0.93 -10.39 -24.75
CA LYS A 215 -1.46 -9.81 -26.00
C LYS A 215 -1.29 -10.76 -27.18
N VAL A 216 -0.13 -11.39 -27.29
CA VAL A 216 0.18 -12.37 -28.34
C VAL A 216 -0.73 -13.59 -28.24
N ASP A 217 -0.86 -14.18 -27.05
CA ASP A 217 -1.67 -15.38 -26.81
C ASP A 217 -3.15 -15.13 -27.12
N ASN A 218 -3.70 -13.98 -26.68
CA ASN A 218 -5.06 -13.57 -26.99
C ASN A 218 -5.30 -13.44 -28.51
N ARG A 219 -4.37 -12.80 -29.23
CA ARG A 219 -4.47 -12.65 -30.69
C ARG A 219 -4.39 -13.99 -31.42
N LEU A 220 -3.56 -14.92 -30.95
CA LEU A 220 -3.49 -16.28 -31.49
C LEU A 220 -4.81 -17.01 -31.28
N PHE A 221 -5.39 -16.89 -30.09
CA PHE A 221 -6.69 -17.48 -29.75
C PHE A 221 -7.82 -16.92 -30.64
N GLU A 222 -7.93 -15.61 -30.78
CA GLU A 222 -8.90 -14.95 -31.69
C GLU A 222 -8.75 -15.46 -33.13
N ARG A 223 -7.51 -15.55 -33.62
CA ARG A 223 -7.25 -16.03 -34.98
C ARG A 223 -7.63 -17.49 -35.19
N GLN A 224 -7.47 -18.33 -34.16
CA GLN A 224 -7.92 -19.72 -34.20
C GLN A 224 -9.46 -19.80 -34.25
N LEU A 225 -10.16 -18.99 -33.46
CA LEU A 225 -11.63 -18.91 -33.50
C LEU A 225 -12.15 -18.49 -34.89
N GLU A 226 -11.56 -17.47 -35.51
CA GLU A 226 -11.92 -17.05 -36.88
C GLU A 226 -11.74 -18.17 -37.91
N ARG A 227 -10.66 -18.96 -37.79
CA ARG A 227 -10.40 -20.08 -38.70
C ARG A 227 -11.40 -21.21 -38.49
N SER A 228 -11.77 -21.48 -37.25
CA SER A 228 -12.74 -22.52 -36.91
C SER A 228 -14.18 -22.18 -37.30
N THR A 229 -14.51 -20.89 -37.41
CA THR A 229 -15.85 -20.38 -37.75
C THR A 229 -16.05 -20.14 -39.26
N ARG A 230 -14.99 -20.21 -40.07
CA ARG A 230 -15.11 -20.12 -41.54
C ARG A 230 -15.66 -21.45 -42.11
N PRO A 231 -16.79 -21.45 -42.83
CA PRO A 231 -17.30 -22.66 -43.47
C PRO A 231 -16.30 -23.15 -44.53
N ARG A 232 -16.05 -24.48 -44.55
CA ARG A 232 -15.29 -25.12 -45.63
C ARG A 232 -16.00 -24.83 -46.95
N GLN A 233 -15.37 -24.05 -47.82
CA GLN A 233 -15.79 -23.96 -49.21
C GLN A 233 -15.48 -25.32 -49.85
N LEU A 234 -16.54 -26.08 -50.14
CA LEU A 234 -16.52 -27.28 -50.98
C LEU A 234 -16.44 -26.87 -52.45
#